data_AF-A0A4Y7JXC9-F1
#
_entry.id   AF-A0A4Y7JXC9-F1
#
_cell.length_a   1.000
_cell.length_b   1.000
_cell.length_c   1.000
_cell.angle_alpha   90.00
_cell.angle_beta   90.00
_cell.angle_gamma   90.00
#
_symmetry.space_group_name_H-M   'P 1'
#
loop_
_entity.id
_entity.type
_entity.pdbx_description
1 polymer ?
#
loop_
_entity_poly.entity_id
_entity_poly.type
_entity_poly.pdbx_seq_one_letter_code
_entity_poly.pdbx_strand_id
1 'polypeptide(L)'
;MSNVCFVMQFTTLKDTLRHYSLIPPGGGGILTHTIAHVASSLKVKEDDPSGDGIESVISRVERLLAEGKLAEAAESLEKGVSGSKAEEIVGNWVIQARNRAIAEQALSVLQSYATAISLT
;
A
#
# COMPACT_ATOMS: atom_id res chain seq x y z
N MET A 1 -15.78 -6.31 10.28
CA MET A 1 -14.52 -6.85 9.72
C MET A 1 -13.37 -6.39 10.60
N SER A 2 -12.68 -7.29 11.30
CA SER A 2 -11.61 -6.94 12.25
C SER A 2 -10.36 -6.39 11.52
N ASN A 3 -9.50 -5.62 12.21
CA ASN A 3 -8.24 -5.09 11.65
C ASN A 3 -7.39 -6.20 10.97
N VAL A 4 -7.30 -7.35 11.62
CA VAL A 4 -6.64 -8.57 11.11
C VAL A 4 -7.17 -8.99 9.73
N CYS A 5 -8.48 -8.97 9.51
CA CYS A 5 -9.09 -9.39 8.25
C CYS A 5 -8.77 -8.42 7.10
N PHE A 6 -8.67 -7.12 7.40
CA PHE A 6 -8.33 -6.09 6.43
C PHE A 6 -6.87 -6.14 6.01
N VAL A 7 -5.95 -6.37 6.96
CA VAL A 7 -4.53 -6.61 6.65
C VAL A 7 -4.37 -7.89 5.82
N MET A 8 -5.12 -8.95 6.13
CA MET A 8 -5.09 -10.18 5.33
C MET A 8 -5.54 -9.96 3.88
N GLN A 9 -6.55 -9.13 3.63
CA GLN A 9 -6.94 -8.78 2.25
C GLN A 9 -5.77 -8.12 1.48
N PHE A 10 -5.02 -7.22 2.12
CA PHE A 10 -3.84 -6.64 1.51
C PHE A 10 -2.74 -7.70 1.27
N THR A 11 -2.57 -8.67 2.18
CA THR A 11 -1.60 -9.76 1.97
C THR A 11 -1.94 -10.68 0.79
N THR A 12 -3.22 -10.85 0.45
CA THR A 12 -3.61 -11.55 -0.78
C THR A 12 -3.38 -10.68 -2.02
N LEU A 13 -3.63 -9.38 -1.89
CA LEU A 13 -3.41 -8.41 -2.96
C LEU A 13 -1.94 -8.28 -3.34
N LYS A 14 -1.02 -8.24 -2.36
CA LYS A 14 0.42 -8.14 -2.62
C LYS A 14 0.97 -9.34 -3.40
N ASP A 15 0.45 -10.55 -3.15
CA ASP A 15 0.87 -11.76 -3.86
C ASP A 15 0.49 -11.67 -5.35
N THR A 16 -0.71 -11.15 -5.61
CA THR A 16 -1.20 -10.82 -6.95
C THR A 16 -0.34 -9.75 -7.61
N LEU A 17 -0.03 -8.65 -6.91
CA LEU A 17 0.82 -7.56 -7.43
C LEU A 17 2.23 -8.04 -7.79
N ARG A 18 2.83 -8.91 -6.96
CA ARG A 18 4.13 -9.53 -7.24
C ARG A 18 4.07 -10.45 -8.45
N HIS A 19 2.98 -11.21 -8.61
CA HIS A 19 2.79 -12.06 -9.78
C HIS A 19 2.72 -11.24 -11.09
N TYR A 20 2.01 -10.10 -11.08
CA TYR A 20 1.94 -9.22 -12.26
C TYR A 20 3.23 -8.45 -12.53
N SER A 21 3.99 -8.09 -11.48
CA SER A 21 5.31 -7.46 -11.65
C SER A 21 6.38 -8.39 -12.21
N LEU A 22 6.18 -9.70 -12.11
CA LEU A 22 7.06 -10.71 -12.71
C LEU A 22 6.80 -10.90 -14.22
N ILE A 23 5.75 -10.27 -14.77
CA ILE A 23 5.41 -10.33 -16.19
C ILE A 23 5.79 -8.99 -16.83
N PRO A 24 6.94 -8.91 -17.53
CA PRO A 24 7.31 -7.66 -18.20
C PRO A 24 6.22 -7.25 -19.21
N PRO A 25 5.74 -5.99 -19.17
CA PRO A 25 4.76 -5.49 -20.11
C PRO A 25 5.47 -5.21 -21.44
N GLY A 26 5.57 -6.22 -22.29
CA GLY A 26 6.12 -6.08 -23.64
C GLY A 26 7.11 -7.17 -23.96
N GLY A 27 6.78 -7.98 -24.97
CA GLY A 27 7.73 -8.88 -25.59
C GLY A 27 8.90 -8.09 -26.20
N GLY A 28 10.05 -8.17 -25.55
CA GLY A 28 11.34 -7.68 -26.03
C GLY A 28 12.42 -8.48 -25.30
N GLY A 29 12.99 -9.47 -25.98
CA GLY A 29 13.71 -10.55 -25.35
C GLY A 29 15.14 -10.26 -24.89
N ILE A 30 15.74 -11.38 -24.44
CA ILE A 30 17.16 -11.71 -24.31
C ILE A 30 17.86 -11.23 -23.02
N LEU A 31 17.93 -12.17 -22.06
CA LEU A 31 19.06 -12.45 -21.16
C LEU A 31 20.07 -11.31 -20.94
N THR A 32 20.14 -10.74 -19.74
CA THR A 32 21.46 -10.60 -19.05
C THR A 32 21.32 -10.31 -17.55
N HIS A 33 21.47 -11.38 -16.76
CA HIS A 33 22.32 -11.44 -15.58
C HIS A 33 22.41 -10.19 -14.66
N THR A 34 21.75 -10.21 -13.50
CA THR A 34 22.36 -9.82 -12.20
C THR A 34 21.41 -10.13 -11.03
N ILE A 35 21.34 -11.40 -10.63
CA ILE A 35 21.09 -11.74 -9.22
C ILE A 35 22.42 -11.51 -8.50
N ALA A 36 22.76 -10.25 -8.22
CA ALA A 36 23.91 -9.89 -7.40
C ALA A 36 23.85 -8.41 -6.97
N HIS A 37 22.80 -7.97 -6.28
CA HIS A 37 22.86 -6.68 -5.55
C HIS A 37 21.84 -6.58 -4.39
N VAL A 38 21.69 -7.63 -3.59
CA VAL A 38 20.82 -7.61 -2.39
C VAL A 38 21.50 -6.94 -1.17
N ALA A 39 22.63 -6.25 -1.34
CA ALA A 39 23.34 -5.62 -0.20
C ALA A 39 23.60 -4.11 -0.32
N SER A 40 23.15 -3.43 -1.37
CA SER A 40 23.39 -1.98 -1.49
C SER A 40 22.19 -1.26 -2.08
N SER A 41 21.24 -0.88 -1.23
CA SER A 41 20.42 0.31 -1.47
C SER A 41 19.90 0.95 -0.17
N LEU A 42 20.73 0.95 0.88
CA LEU A 42 20.61 1.89 2.01
C LEU A 42 21.36 3.20 1.70
N LYS A 43 21.51 3.52 0.41
CA LYS A 43 22.31 4.65 -0.06
C LYS A 43 21.38 5.65 -0.75
N VAL A 44 20.99 6.63 0.06
CA VAL A 44 20.53 7.96 -0.33
C VAL A 44 21.07 8.32 -1.71
N LYS A 45 20.15 8.47 -2.66
CA LYS A 45 20.31 9.33 -3.83
C LYS A 45 18.97 10.01 -4.07
N GLU A 46 19.00 11.29 -3.80
CA GLU A 46 18.04 12.28 -4.25
C GLU A 46 17.91 12.21 -5.78
N ASP A 47 16.71 12.57 -6.25
CA ASP A 47 16.32 12.83 -7.65
C ASP A 47 16.15 11.64 -8.62
N ASP A 48 15.00 10.95 -8.51
CA ASP A 48 14.23 10.47 -9.67
C ASP A 48 12.75 10.18 -9.27
N PRO A 49 11.73 10.87 -9.83
CA PRO A 49 10.34 10.74 -9.37
C PRO A 49 9.60 9.48 -9.87
N SER A 50 10.28 8.56 -10.57
CA SER A 50 9.65 7.39 -11.20
C SER A 50 10.27 6.03 -10.81
N GLY A 51 11.15 6.01 -9.79
CA GLY A 51 11.95 4.84 -9.42
C GLY A 51 11.41 3.97 -8.29
N ASP A 52 10.15 4.09 -7.88
CA ASP A 52 9.60 3.25 -6.79
C ASP A 52 8.96 1.99 -7.38
N GLY A 53 9.77 0.93 -7.54
CA GLY A 53 9.25 -0.36 -7.96
C GLY A 53 8.13 -0.86 -7.04
N ILE A 54 7.25 -1.73 -7.54
CA ILE A 54 6.06 -2.21 -6.82
C ILE A 54 6.37 -2.73 -5.40
N GLU A 55 7.55 -3.29 -5.18
CA GLU A 55 7.98 -3.82 -3.87
C GLU A 55 8.19 -2.72 -2.82
N SER A 56 8.64 -1.54 -3.26
CA SER A 56 8.80 -0.38 -2.38
C SER A 56 7.44 0.24 -2.05
N VAL A 57 6.51 0.29 -3.02
CA VAL A 57 5.12 0.66 -2.80
C VAL A 57 4.46 -0.28 -1.78
N ILE A 58 4.62 -1.60 -1.94
CA ILE A 58 4.11 -2.61 -1.00
C ILE A 58 4.68 -2.39 0.40
N SER A 59 6.00 -2.23 0.52
CA SER A 59 6.67 -1.99 1.80
C SER A 59 6.18 -0.72 2.50
N ARG A 60 5.93 0.35 1.73
CA ARG A 60 5.39 1.60 2.26
C ARG A 60 3.95 1.42 2.77
N VAL A 61 3.13 0.68 2.03
CA VAL A 61 1.75 0.38 2.44
C VAL A 61 1.72 -0.49 3.70
N GLU A 62 2.55 -1.53 3.81
CA GLU A 62 2.63 -2.36 5.03
C GLU A 62 3.01 -1.53 6.27
N ARG A 63 3.95 -0.59 6.13
CA ARG A 63 4.31 0.33 7.22
C ARG A 63 3.13 1.24 7.62
N LEU A 64 2.45 1.84 6.65
CA LEU A 64 1.30 2.72 6.90
C LEU A 64 0.13 1.97 7.55
N LEU A 65 -0.09 0.71 7.18
CA LEU A 65 -1.07 -0.17 7.83
C LEU A 65 -0.70 -0.45 9.29
N ALA A 66 0.59 -0.70 9.58
CA ALA A 66 1.07 -0.90 10.95
C ALA A 66 0.92 0.37 11.81
N GLU A 67 1.04 1.55 11.20
CA GLU A 67 0.81 2.86 11.84
C GLU A 67 -0.68 3.24 11.95
N GLY A 68 -1.60 2.46 11.39
CA GLY A 68 -3.04 2.77 11.35
C GLY A 68 -3.42 3.89 10.37
N LYS A 69 -2.50 4.32 9.50
CA LYS A 69 -2.68 5.40 8.53
C LYS A 69 -3.34 4.90 7.25
N LEU A 70 -4.59 4.49 7.36
CA LEU A 70 -5.33 3.83 6.28
C LEU A 70 -5.52 4.70 5.03
N ALA A 71 -5.74 6.01 5.21
CA ALA A 71 -5.90 6.95 4.09
C ALA A 71 -4.60 7.12 3.29
N GLU A 72 -3.48 7.30 3.99
CA GLU A 72 -2.15 7.41 3.38
C GLU A 72 -1.73 6.09 2.70
N ALA A 73 -2.09 4.95 3.29
CA ALA A 73 -1.86 3.62 2.71
C ALA A 73 -2.60 3.47 1.36
N ALA A 74 -3.86 3.91 1.32
CA ALA A 74 -4.68 3.88 0.11
C ALA A 74 -4.10 4.77 -0.99
N GLU A 75 -3.74 6.01 -0.65
CA GLU A 75 -3.13 6.96 -1.58
C GLU A 75 -1.78 6.47 -2.11
N SER A 76 -0.96 5.88 -1.25
CA SER A 76 0.33 5.32 -1.64
C SER A 76 0.18 4.18 -2.64
N LEU A 77 -0.78 3.28 -2.43
CA LEU A 77 -1.01 2.15 -3.31
C LEU A 77 -1.55 2.61 -4.67
N GLU A 78 -2.53 3.51 -4.67
CA GLU A 78 -3.15 4.07 -5.88
C GLU A 78 -2.12 4.79 -6.75
N LYS A 79 -1.26 5.63 -6.16
CA LYS A 79 -0.17 6.28 -6.89
C LYS A 79 0.85 5.29 -7.45
N GLY A 80 1.18 4.25 -6.69
CA GLY A 80 2.19 3.27 -7.08
C GLY A 80 1.78 2.31 -8.20
N VAL A 81 0.49 2.23 -8.52
CA VAL A 81 -0.05 1.38 -9.59
C VAL A 81 -0.77 2.16 -10.69
N SER A 82 -0.81 3.49 -10.58
CA SER A 82 -1.47 4.37 -11.55
C SER A 82 -0.90 4.16 -12.95
N GLY A 83 -1.78 3.98 -13.94
CA GLY A 83 -1.37 3.74 -15.33
C GLY A 83 -0.92 2.31 -15.62
N SER A 84 -1.06 1.39 -14.66
CA SER A 84 -0.78 -0.03 -14.83
C SER A 84 -2.07 -0.87 -14.78
N LYS A 85 -2.01 -2.10 -15.29
CA LYS A 85 -3.13 -3.05 -15.18
C LYS A 85 -3.47 -3.42 -13.73
N ALA A 86 -2.57 -3.15 -12.78
CA ALA A 86 -2.81 -3.39 -11.37
C ALA A 86 -3.81 -2.38 -10.75
N GLU A 87 -4.08 -1.26 -11.41
CA GLU A 87 -5.04 -0.24 -10.96
C GLU A 87 -6.45 -0.82 -10.74
N GLU A 88 -6.91 -1.67 -11.66
CA GLU A 88 -8.22 -2.34 -11.57
C GLU A 88 -8.29 -3.30 -10.37
N ILE A 89 -7.17 -3.99 -10.09
CA ILE A 89 -7.08 -5.00 -9.03
C ILE A 89 -7.05 -4.31 -7.65
N VAL A 90 -6.34 -3.19 -7.52
CA VAL A 90 -6.21 -2.48 -6.24
C VAL A 90 -7.41 -1.61 -5.90
N GLY A 91 -8.21 -1.18 -6.88
CA GLY A 91 -9.23 -0.15 -6.70
C GLY A 91 -10.25 -0.48 -5.62
N ASN A 92 -10.71 -1.73 -5.56
CA ASN A 92 -11.64 -2.19 -4.52
C ASN A 92 -11.02 -2.10 -3.11
N TRP A 93 -9.74 -2.47 -2.97
CA TRP A 93 -9.04 -2.37 -1.69
C TRP A 93 -8.84 -0.91 -1.27
N VAL A 94 -8.49 -0.03 -2.20
CA VAL A 94 -8.33 1.42 -1.96
C VAL A 94 -9.64 2.05 -1.44
N ILE A 95 -10.78 1.71 -2.06
CA ILE A 95 -12.10 2.17 -1.61
C ILE A 95 -12.40 1.68 -0.18
N GLN A 96 -12.15 0.40 0.10
CA GLN A 96 -12.36 -0.16 1.43
C GLN A 96 -11.44 0.50 2.49
N ALA A 97 -10.18 0.76 2.16
CA ALA A 97 -9.23 1.44 3.03
C ALA A 97 -9.71 2.85 3.40
N ARG A 98 -10.19 3.63 2.44
CA ARG A 98 -10.73 4.98 2.67
C ARG A 98 -12.01 4.96 3.50
N ASN A 99 -12.95 4.07 3.19
CA ASN A 99 -14.19 3.91 3.98
C ASN A 99 -13.89 3.58 5.44
N ARG A 100 -12.89 2.72 5.66
CA ARG A 100 -12.44 2.37 7.00
C ARG A 100 -11.78 3.54 7.72
N ALA A 101 -10.93 4.32 7.04
CA ALA A 101 -10.33 5.52 7.61
C ALA A 101 -11.41 6.50 8.12
N ILE A 102 -12.47 6.72 7.34
CA ILE A 102 -13.61 7.57 7.72
C ILE A 102 -14.33 7.00 8.95
N ALA A 103 -14.58 5.69 8.98
CA ALA A 103 -15.24 5.04 10.10
C ALA A 103 -14.40 5.13 11.40
N GLU A 104 -13.08 4.97 11.31
CA GLU A 104 -12.16 5.08 12.44
C GLU A 104 -12.06 6.53 12.95
N GLN A 105 -12.07 7.53 12.06
CA GLN A 105 -12.17 8.94 12.44
C GLN A 105 -13.49 9.26 13.15
N ALA A 106 -14.63 8.80 12.60
CA ALA A 106 -15.94 9.01 13.21
C ALA A 106 -16.03 8.36 14.60
N LEU A 107 -15.46 7.16 14.78
CA LEU A 107 -15.39 6.50 16.07
C LEU A 107 -14.58 7.33 17.09
N SER A 108 -13.43 7.87 16.70
CA SER A 108 -12.61 8.71 17.57
C SER A 108 -13.36 9.95 18.04
N VAL A 109 -14.16 10.56 17.17
CA VAL A 109 -15.02 11.71 17.53
C VAL A 109 -16.09 11.27 18.53
N LEU A 110 -16.81 10.18 18.28
CA LEU A 110 -17.85 9.70 19.20
C LEU A 110 -17.29 9.34 20.58
N GLN A 111 -16.10 8.73 20.64
CA GLN A 111 -15.44 8.38 21.90
C GLN A 111 -14.99 9.62 22.67
N SER A 112 -14.47 10.65 21.99
CA SER A 112 -14.09 11.90 22.66
C SER A 112 -15.31 12.60 23.26
N TYR A 113 -16.45 12.63 22.55
CA TYR A 113 -17.71 13.13 23.07
C TYR A 113 -18.20 12.36 24.30
N ALA A 114 -18.24 11.02 24.23
CA ALA A 114 -18.67 10.19 25.36
C ALA A 114 -17.77 10.39 26.60
N THR A 115 -16.46 10.53 26.38
CA THR A 115 -15.48 10.79 27.46
C THR A 115 -15.70 12.17 28.08
N ALA A 116 -15.90 13.21 27.25
CA ALA A 116 -16.14 14.58 27.71
C ALA A 116 -17.41 14.67 28.58
N ILE A 117 -18.50 14.00 28.18
CA ILE A 117 -19.76 13.97 28.94
C ILE A 117 -19.60 13.18 30.24
N SER A 118 -18.76 12.14 30.26
CA SER A 118 -18.57 11.31 31.47
C SER A 118 -17.71 12.01 32.55
N LEU A 119 -16.97 13.07 32.18
CA LEU A 119 -16.15 13.86 33.12
C LEU A 119 -16.87 15.08 33.70
N THR A 120 -18.09 15.37 33.24
CA THR A 120 -18.96 16.44 33.76
C THR A 120 -20.03 15.89 34.68
#